data_AF-H3ARQ8-F1
#
_entry.id   AF-H3ARQ8-F1
#
_cell.length_a   1.000
_cell.length_b   1.000
_cell.length_c   1.000
_cell.angle_alpha   90.00
_cell.angle_beta   90.00
_cell.angle_gamma   90.00
#
_symmetry.space_group_name_H-M   'P 1'
#
loop_
_entity.id
_entity.type
_entity.pdbx_description
1 polymer ?
#
loop_
_entity_poly.entity_id
_entity_poly.type
_entity_poly.pdbx_seq_one_letter_code
_entity_poly.pdbx_strand_id
1 'polypeptide(L)'
;AVSEPGAEKRRKVRALKDENRKFQEKWTDEFFLVLNEISMKPVCLICQQTGSVFKRSNLEWHHTTVHKGFITLEKNKIEQLAASSKSQQKIIKKSNSIAECLTGASFEISWILARHKKAFTDAAEIIKECFLASAEILYADFNNKNSILKQIKGLQLSDTTVMRRVEEI
;
A
#
# COMPACT_ATOMS: atom_id res chain seq x y z
N ALA A 1 24.78 -42.16 36.65
CA ALA A 1 24.41 -40.77 36.35
C ALA A 1 23.53 -40.78 35.11
N VAL A 2 22.21 -40.66 35.30
CA VAL A 2 21.26 -40.42 34.22
C VAL A 2 20.42 -39.23 34.69
N SER A 3 20.68 -38.10 34.05
CA SER A 3 20.13 -36.80 34.40
C SER A 3 18.69 -36.68 33.87
N GLU A 4 17.76 -36.28 34.73
CA GLU A 4 16.39 -35.96 34.35
C GLU A 4 16.33 -34.69 33.46
N PRO A 5 15.49 -34.63 32.42
CA PRO A 5 15.27 -33.40 31.66
C PRO A 5 14.31 -32.46 32.41
N GLY A 6 14.76 -31.23 32.62
CA GLY A 6 14.00 -30.18 33.30
C GLY A 6 12.68 -29.82 32.61
N ALA A 7 11.65 -29.58 33.44
CA ALA A 7 10.33 -29.15 32.99
C ALA A 7 10.39 -27.75 32.34
N GLU A 8 10.29 -27.71 31.02
CA GLU A 8 10.11 -26.50 30.22
C GLU A 8 8.81 -25.79 30.65
N LYS A 9 8.93 -24.60 31.28
CA LYS A 9 7.78 -23.75 31.61
C LYS A 9 7.12 -23.25 30.32
N ARG A 10 6.13 -23.99 29.83
CA ARG A 10 5.26 -23.57 28.72
C ARG A 10 4.67 -22.19 29.05
N ARG A 11 5.14 -21.14 28.38
CA ARG A 11 4.55 -19.80 28.47
C ARG A 11 3.07 -19.93 28.12
N LYS A 12 2.19 -19.67 29.09
CA LYS A 12 0.75 -19.53 28.87
C LYS A 12 0.54 -18.37 27.88
N VAL A 13 0.36 -18.70 26.61
CA VAL A 13 -0.10 -17.75 25.60
C VAL A 13 -1.52 -17.37 26.01
N ARG A 14 -1.67 -16.20 26.62
CA ARG A 14 -2.99 -15.66 26.97
C ARG A 14 -3.75 -15.47 25.66
N ALA A 15 -4.85 -16.20 25.48
CA ALA A 15 -5.82 -15.93 24.44
C ALA A 15 -6.42 -14.54 24.71
N LEU A 16 -5.86 -13.52 24.05
CA LEU A 16 -6.41 -12.17 24.08
C LEU A 16 -7.68 -12.17 23.24
N LYS A 17 -8.81 -11.74 23.83
CA LYS A 17 -10.10 -11.61 23.15
C LYS A 17 -9.93 -10.77 21.87
N ASP A 18 -10.60 -11.16 20.78
CA ASP A 18 -10.46 -10.55 19.44
C ASP A 18 -10.77 -9.04 19.39
N GLU A 19 -11.56 -8.53 20.32
CA GLU A 19 -11.83 -7.08 20.45
C GLU A 19 -10.56 -6.24 20.69
N ASN A 20 -9.51 -6.85 21.27
CA ASN A 20 -8.20 -6.23 21.48
C ASN A 20 -7.26 -6.35 20.26
N ARG A 21 -7.78 -6.75 19.10
CA ARG A 21 -7.01 -6.88 17.85
C ARG A 21 -7.58 -6.08 16.69
N LYS A 22 -8.66 -5.32 16.91
CA LYS A 22 -9.25 -4.42 15.91
C LYS A 22 -9.01 -2.97 16.32
N PHE A 23 -8.89 -2.10 15.32
CA PHE A 23 -8.86 -0.66 15.56
C PHE A 23 -10.19 -0.21 16.16
N GLN A 24 -10.15 0.67 17.16
CA GLN A 24 -11.34 1.26 17.77
C GLN A 24 -11.38 2.74 17.44
N GLU A 25 -12.49 3.24 16.88
CA GLU A 25 -12.59 4.64 16.43
C GLU A 25 -12.33 5.65 17.54
N LYS A 26 -12.72 5.34 18.77
CA LYS A 26 -12.45 6.16 19.97
C LYS A 26 -10.96 6.43 20.21
N TRP A 27 -10.05 5.60 19.69
CA TRP A 27 -8.61 5.86 19.78
C TRP A 27 -8.16 7.07 18.96
N THR A 28 -8.98 7.52 18.02
CA THR A 28 -8.75 8.78 17.30
C THR A 28 -8.80 9.96 18.26
N ASP A 29 -9.82 10.00 19.11
CA ASP A 29 -9.99 11.09 20.08
C ASP A 29 -9.14 10.89 21.34
N GLU A 30 -8.99 9.65 21.80
CA GLU A 30 -8.25 9.36 23.05
C GLU A 30 -6.72 9.42 22.87
N PHE A 31 -6.21 9.02 21.69
CA PHE A 31 -4.77 8.82 21.47
C PHE A 31 -4.26 9.41 20.14
N PHE A 32 -5.09 10.16 19.39
CA PHE A 32 -4.72 10.77 18.11
C PHE A 32 -4.25 9.74 17.07
N LEU A 33 -4.92 8.58 17.01
CA LEU A 33 -4.57 7.49 16.10
C LEU A 33 -5.62 7.30 15.03
N VAL A 34 -5.18 7.00 13.80
CA VAL A 34 -6.07 6.58 12.72
C VAL A 34 -5.63 5.24 12.15
N LEU A 35 -6.56 4.47 11.60
CA LEU A 35 -6.21 3.29 10.82
C LEU A 35 -5.60 3.71 9.49
N ASN A 36 -4.44 3.17 9.16
CA ASN A 36 -3.94 3.17 7.80
C ASN A 36 -4.53 1.96 7.07
N GLU A 37 -5.41 2.20 6.12
CA GLU A 37 -6.14 1.16 5.39
C GLU A 37 -5.26 0.44 4.34
N ILE A 38 -4.03 0.88 4.12
CA ILE A 38 -3.05 0.24 3.22
C ILE A 38 -2.21 -0.75 4.03
N SER A 39 -1.61 -0.30 5.13
CA SER A 39 -0.76 -1.13 5.98
C SER A 39 -1.54 -1.93 7.02
N MET A 40 -2.84 -1.63 7.19
CA MET A 40 -3.73 -2.21 8.21
C MET A 40 -3.18 -2.05 9.63
N LYS A 41 -2.57 -0.90 9.92
CA LYS A 41 -1.94 -0.57 11.20
C LYS A 41 -2.38 0.80 11.70
N PRO A 42 -2.36 1.05 13.03
CA PRO A 42 -2.66 2.37 13.56
C PRO A 42 -1.49 3.33 13.29
N VAL A 43 -1.78 4.58 12.94
CA VAL A 43 -0.79 5.64 12.68
C VAL A 43 -1.11 6.84 13.55
N CYS A 44 -0.10 7.38 14.25
CA CYS A 44 -0.24 8.58 15.07
C CYS A 44 -0.34 9.82 14.18
N LEU A 45 -1.37 10.64 14.39
CA LEU A 45 -1.60 11.88 13.65
C LEU A 45 -0.59 13.00 13.99
N ILE A 46 0.16 12.87 15.09
CA ILE A 46 1.11 13.89 15.54
C ILE A 46 2.50 13.66 14.94
N CYS A 47 3.02 12.43 15.04
CA CYS A 47 4.38 12.09 14.57
C CYS A 47 4.41 11.17 13.34
N GLN A 48 3.25 10.75 12.81
CA GLN A 48 3.13 9.82 11.68
C GLN A 48 3.78 8.43 11.90
N GLN A 49 4.15 8.10 13.14
CA GLN A 49 4.67 6.78 13.47
C GLN A 49 3.57 5.71 13.39
N THR A 50 3.92 4.56 12.81
CA THR A 50 3.01 3.41 12.69
C THR A 50 3.14 2.50 13.91
N GLY A 51 2.05 2.28 14.62
CA GLY A 51 1.97 1.34 15.72
C GLY A 51 2.03 -0.11 15.23
N SER A 52 2.64 -0.98 16.04
CA SER A 52 2.86 -2.39 15.68
C SER A 52 1.66 -3.30 15.92
N VAL A 53 0.78 -2.96 16.88
CA VAL A 53 -0.35 -3.79 17.31
C VAL A 53 -1.51 -2.92 17.78
N PHE A 54 -2.75 -3.36 17.56
CA PHE A 54 -3.99 -2.75 18.08
C PHE A 54 -4.19 -2.99 19.58
N LYS A 55 -3.18 -2.68 20.40
CA LYS A 55 -3.23 -2.88 21.84
C LYS A 55 -3.27 -1.52 22.55
N ARG A 56 -4.40 -1.21 23.21
CA ARG A 56 -4.61 0.06 23.92
C ARG A 56 -3.39 0.50 24.74
N SER A 57 -2.82 -0.37 25.58
CA SER A 57 -1.69 0.01 26.42
C SER A 57 -0.43 0.41 25.65
N ASN A 58 -0.20 -0.14 24.45
CA ASN A 58 0.93 0.28 23.61
C ASN A 58 0.68 1.67 23.01
N LEU A 59 -0.56 1.91 22.58
CA LEU A 59 -1.00 3.15 21.95
C LEU A 59 -1.03 4.31 22.94
N GLU A 60 -1.57 4.04 24.12
CA GLU A 60 -1.60 4.96 25.26
C GLU A 60 -0.19 5.27 25.77
N TRP A 61 0.69 4.27 25.85
CA TRP A 61 2.10 4.50 26.21
C TRP A 61 2.80 5.38 25.18
N HIS A 62 2.60 5.15 23.87
CA HIS A 62 3.15 6.02 22.83
C HIS A 62 2.68 7.47 23.02
N HIS A 63 1.37 7.68 23.18
CA HIS A 63 0.82 9.01 23.39
C HIS A 63 1.40 9.69 24.65
N THR A 64 1.40 8.99 25.78
CA THR A 64 1.86 9.55 27.07
C THR A 64 3.36 9.73 27.18
N THR A 65 4.19 9.00 26.42
CA THR A 65 5.65 9.12 26.50
C THR A 65 6.24 10.02 25.41
N VAL A 66 5.70 9.96 24.19
CA VAL A 66 6.18 10.73 23.04
C VAL A 66 5.48 12.09 22.93
N HIS A 67 4.20 12.16 23.35
CA HIS A 67 3.33 13.33 23.15
C HIS A 67 2.79 13.90 24.47
N LYS A 68 3.63 13.91 25.51
CA LYS A 68 3.35 14.33 26.90
C LYS A 68 2.70 15.73 27.05
N GLY A 69 2.77 16.60 26.04
CA GLY A 69 2.20 17.95 26.03
C GLY A 69 1.02 18.16 25.07
N PHE A 70 0.58 17.13 24.33
CA PHE A 70 -0.47 17.24 23.32
C PHE A 70 -1.84 16.74 23.80
N ILE A 71 -2.02 16.58 25.11
CA ILE A 71 -3.21 16.01 25.76
C ILE A 71 -4.49 16.80 25.43
N THR A 72 -4.36 18.09 25.08
CA THR A 72 -5.48 19.01 24.81
C THR A 72 -5.40 19.62 23.42
N LEU A 73 -5.08 18.84 22.39
CA LEU A 73 -5.35 19.27 21.02
C LEU A 73 -6.87 19.47 20.84
N GLU A 74 -7.26 20.64 20.35
CA GLU A 74 -8.66 20.94 20.06
C GLU A 74 -9.24 19.93 19.06
N LYS A 75 -10.48 19.47 19.29
CA LYS A 75 -11.15 18.48 18.42
C LYS A 75 -11.09 18.84 16.94
N ASN A 76 -11.30 20.11 16.61
CA ASN A 76 -11.22 20.62 15.23
C ASN A 76 -9.88 20.29 14.55
N LYS A 77 -8.77 20.35 15.31
CA LYS A 77 -7.43 20.06 14.80
C LYS A 77 -7.23 18.55 14.60
N ILE A 78 -7.79 17.73 15.48
CA ILE A 78 -7.79 16.26 15.33
C ILE A 78 -8.53 15.86 14.06
N GLU A 79 -9.74 16.41 13.87
CA GLU A 79 -10.57 16.14 12.70
C GLU A 79 -9.88 16.57 11.41
N GLN A 80 -9.23 17.74 11.41
CA GLN A 80 -8.45 18.22 10.27
C GLN A 80 -7.27 17.28 9.95
N LEU A 81 -6.52 16.83 10.95
CA LEU A 81 -5.42 15.89 10.77
C LEU A 81 -5.92 14.51 10.28
N ALA A 82 -7.01 14.01 10.85
CA ALA A 82 -7.63 12.77 10.42
C ALA A 82 -8.13 12.85 8.97
N ALA A 83 -8.77 13.96 8.58
CA ALA A 83 -9.27 14.19 7.23
C ALA A 83 -8.11 14.30 6.21
N SER A 84 -7.03 15.00 6.56
CA SER A 84 -5.84 15.09 5.70
C SER A 84 -5.16 13.72 5.53
N SER A 85 -5.01 12.95 6.61
CA SER A 85 -4.47 11.57 6.57
C SER A 85 -5.33 10.65 5.70
N LYS A 86 -6.66 10.67 5.85
CA LYS A 86 -7.58 9.91 4.98
C LYS A 86 -7.43 10.31 3.51
N SER A 87 -7.28 11.60 3.24
CA SER A 87 -7.09 12.11 1.87
C SER A 87 -5.78 11.63 1.25
N GLN A 88 -4.69 11.66 2.02
CA GLN A 88 -3.39 11.10 1.60
C GLN A 88 -3.49 9.60 1.31
N GLN A 89 -4.13 8.83 2.18
CA GLN A 89 -4.33 7.39 1.99
C GLN A 89 -5.11 7.10 0.70
N LYS A 90 -6.16 7.87 0.39
CA LYS A 90 -6.92 7.73 -0.86
C LYS A 90 -6.04 7.91 -2.10
N ILE A 91 -5.14 8.91 -2.07
CA ILE A 91 -4.21 9.17 -3.19
C ILE A 91 -3.25 8.00 -3.37
N ILE A 92 -2.65 7.50 -2.28
CA ILE A 92 -1.70 6.38 -2.33
C ILE A 92 -2.41 5.12 -2.82
N LYS A 93 -3.61 4.80 -2.30
CA LYS A 93 -4.41 3.66 -2.76
C LYS A 93 -4.67 3.71 -4.26
N LYS A 94 -5.09 4.87 -4.76
CA LYS A 94 -5.31 5.07 -6.19
C LYS A 94 -4.03 4.87 -6.99
N SER A 95 -2.90 5.38 -6.50
CA SER A 95 -1.59 5.21 -7.14
C SER A 95 -1.18 3.73 -7.19
N ASN A 96 -1.34 3.00 -6.10
CA ASN A 96 -1.02 1.57 -6.03
C ASN A 96 -1.91 0.75 -6.99
N SER A 97 -3.21 1.01 -7.00
CA SER A 97 -4.13 0.34 -7.93
C SER A 97 -3.75 0.58 -9.40
N ILE A 98 -3.35 1.81 -9.77
CA ILE A 98 -2.85 2.09 -11.11
C ILE A 98 -1.56 1.31 -11.38
N ALA A 99 -0.62 1.28 -10.43
CA ALA A 99 0.63 0.55 -10.57
C ALA A 99 0.41 -0.97 -10.72
N GLU A 100 -0.55 -1.55 -9.99
CA GLU A 100 -0.97 -2.95 -10.12
C GLU A 100 -1.52 -3.23 -11.52
N CYS A 101 -2.42 -2.38 -12.03
CA CYS A 101 -2.95 -2.51 -13.39
C CYS A 101 -1.85 -2.43 -14.47
N LEU A 102 -0.92 -1.47 -14.35
CA LEU A 102 0.21 -1.32 -15.27
C LEU A 102 1.14 -2.53 -15.22
N THR A 103 1.34 -3.08 -14.02
CA THR A 103 2.15 -4.28 -13.81
C THR A 103 1.47 -5.46 -14.49
N GLY A 104 0.19 -5.73 -14.22
CA GLY A 104 -0.57 -6.80 -14.87
C GLY A 104 -0.55 -6.70 -16.40
N ALA A 105 -0.83 -5.51 -16.95
CA ALA A 105 -0.82 -5.29 -18.39
C ALA A 105 0.55 -5.58 -19.04
N SER A 106 1.66 -5.21 -18.38
CA SER A 106 2.99 -5.51 -18.92
C SER A 106 3.37 -7.00 -18.79
N PHE A 107 2.87 -7.72 -17.78
CA PHE A 107 3.00 -9.19 -17.73
C PHE A 107 2.28 -9.86 -18.90
N GLU A 108 1.04 -9.44 -19.20
CA GLU A 108 0.28 -9.96 -20.33
C GLU A 108 0.99 -9.72 -21.67
N ILE A 109 1.53 -8.51 -21.89
CA ILE A 109 2.31 -8.20 -23.09
C ILE A 109 3.56 -9.07 -23.17
N SER A 110 4.29 -9.22 -22.06
CA SER A 110 5.50 -10.04 -21.98
C SER A 110 5.20 -11.51 -22.31
N TRP A 111 4.11 -12.05 -21.76
CA TRP A 111 3.64 -13.40 -22.03
C TRP A 111 3.29 -13.62 -23.50
N ILE A 112 2.57 -12.67 -24.13
CA ILE A 112 2.24 -12.72 -25.56
C ILE A 112 3.52 -12.73 -26.39
N LEU A 113 4.46 -11.83 -26.12
CA LEU A 113 5.74 -11.76 -26.84
C LEU A 113 6.51 -13.09 -26.74
N ALA A 114 6.62 -13.65 -25.53
CA ALA A 114 7.29 -14.92 -25.29
C ALA A 114 6.62 -16.07 -26.05
N ARG A 115 5.29 -16.17 -25.98
CA ARG A 115 4.50 -17.19 -26.69
C ARG A 115 4.71 -17.14 -28.21
N HIS A 116 4.87 -15.95 -28.77
CA HIS A 116 5.11 -15.74 -30.19
C HIS A 116 6.61 -15.72 -30.57
N LYS A 117 7.50 -16.01 -29.62
CA LYS A 117 8.97 -16.03 -29.81
C LYS A 117 9.51 -14.74 -30.43
N LYS A 118 8.94 -13.60 -30.06
CA LYS A 118 9.39 -12.28 -30.52
C LYS A 118 10.52 -11.79 -29.62
N ALA A 119 11.55 -11.22 -30.24
CA ALA A 119 12.66 -10.61 -29.51
C ALA A 119 12.16 -9.39 -28.71
N PHE A 120 12.67 -9.24 -27.48
CA PHE A 120 12.19 -8.22 -26.56
C PHE A 120 12.79 -6.83 -26.82
N THR A 121 13.95 -6.77 -27.51
CA THR A 121 14.79 -5.58 -27.66
C THR A 121 14.09 -4.38 -28.31
N ASP A 122 13.26 -4.62 -29.32
CA ASP A 122 12.54 -3.55 -30.03
C ASP A 122 11.02 -3.74 -29.98
N ALA A 123 10.55 -4.98 -29.79
CA ALA A 123 9.12 -5.27 -29.88
C ALA A 123 8.31 -4.56 -28.79
N ALA A 124 8.89 -4.38 -27.61
CA ALA A 124 8.18 -3.82 -26.46
C ALA A 124 8.00 -2.29 -26.55
N GLU A 125 9.00 -1.57 -27.08
CA GLU A 125 8.89 -0.14 -27.38
C GLU A 125 7.95 0.12 -28.57
N ILE A 126 8.03 -0.69 -29.63
CA ILE A 126 7.12 -0.60 -30.79
C ILE A 126 5.67 -0.80 -30.34
N ILE A 127 5.40 -1.76 -29.45
CA ILE A 127 4.05 -1.96 -28.91
C ILE A 127 3.57 -0.69 -28.22
N LYS A 128 4.39 -0.09 -27.35
CA LYS A 128 4.02 1.13 -26.63
C LYS A 128 3.74 2.29 -27.58
N GLU A 129 4.55 2.46 -28.62
CA GLU A 129 4.33 3.45 -29.68
C GLU A 129 3.01 3.20 -30.41
N CYS A 130 2.74 1.94 -30.79
CA CYS A 130 1.49 1.53 -31.45
C CYS A 130 0.26 1.87 -30.60
N PHE A 131 0.31 1.59 -29.28
CA PHE A 131 -0.76 1.93 -28.35
C PHE A 131 -0.98 3.45 -28.26
N LEU A 132 0.08 4.25 -28.21
CA LEU A 132 -0.02 5.71 -28.13
C LEU A 132 -0.58 6.31 -29.42
N ALA A 133 -0.06 5.91 -30.58
CA ALA A 133 -0.54 6.38 -31.87
C ALA A 133 -2.02 6.03 -32.08
N SER A 134 -2.41 4.80 -31.75
CA SER A 134 -3.81 4.36 -31.86
C SER A 134 -4.71 5.11 -30.89
N ALA A 135 -4.29 5.29 -29.63
CA ALA A 135 -5.07 5.99 -28.61
C ALA A 135 -5.27 7.47 -28.94
N GLU A 136 -4.29 8.12 -29.57
CA GLU A 136 -4.38 9.53 -29.98
C GLU A 136 -5.53 9.78 -30.95
N ILE A 137 -5.76 8.83 -31.86
CA ILE A 137 -6.80 8.84 -32.90
C ILE A 137 -8.13 8.33 -32.34
N LEU A 138 -8.15 7.14 -31.73
CA LEU A 138 -9.38 6.47 -31.28
C LEU A 138 -10.09 7.21 -30.14
N TYR A 139 -9.32 7.89 -29.28
CA TYR A 139 -9.86 8.63 -28.13
C TYR A 139 -9.78 10.14 -28.32
N ALA A 140 -9.65 10.63 -29.56
CA ALA A 140 -9.50 12.06 -29.86
C ALA A 140 -10.60 12.92 -29.20
N ASP A 141 -11.85 12.46 -29.25
CA ASP A 141 -13.02 13.18 -28.76
C ASP A 141 -13.39 12.87 -27.29
N PHE A 142 -12.57 12.07 -26.59
CA PHE A 142 -12.86 11.65 -25.23
C PHE A 142 -12.34 12.66 -24.21
N ASN A 143 -13.21 13.08 -23.28
CA ASN A 143 -12.86 13.99 -22.17
C ASN A 143 -11.70 13.48 -21.29
N ASN A 144 -11.48 12.16 -21.25
CA ASN A 144 -10.42 11.52 -20.45
C ASN A 144 -9.20 11.08 -21.28
N LYS A 145 -9.07 11.49 -22.55
CA LYS A 145 -7.95 11.13 -23.46
C LYS A 145 -6.58 11.24 -22.79
N ASN A 146 -6.28 12.40 -22.20
CA ASN A 146 -4.98 12.64 -21.55
C ASN A 146 -4.69 11.67 -20.40
N SER A 147 -5.72 11.20 -19.69
CA SER A 147 -5.58 10.20 -18.64
C SER A 147 -5.23 8.83 -19.22
N ILE A 148 -5.88 8.44 -20.32
CA ILE A 148 -5.61 7.19 -21.04
C ILE A 148 -4.16 7.19 -21.56
N LEU A 149 -3.75 8.25 -22.26
CA LEU A 149 -2.40 8.39 -22.77
C LEU A 149 -1.35 8.36 -21.66
N LYS A 150 -1.62 9.00 -20.51
CA LYS A 150 -0.73 8.96 -19.35
C LYS A 150 -0.56 7.53 -18.81
N GLN A 151 -1.62 6.72 -18.77
CA GLN A 151 -1.53 5.33 -18.34
C GLN A 151 -0.72 4.49 -19.34
N ILE A 152 -0.97 4.63 -20.64
CA ILE A 152 -0.18 3.93 -21.68
C ILE A 152 1.31 4.30 -21.57
N LYS A 153 1.62 5.59 -21.38
CA LYS A 153 3.00 6.05 -21.14
C LYS A 153 3.63 5.43 -19.89
N GLY A 154 2.82 5.13 -18.87
CA GLY A 154 3.25 4.48 -17.63
C GLY A 154 3.54 2.98 -17.76
N LEU A 155 3.19 2.32 -18.87
CA LEU A 155 3.48 0.90 -19.07
C LEU A 155 4.99 0.62 -19.02
N GLN A 156 5.37 -0.32 -18.16
CA GLN A 156 6.77 -0.71 -17.97
C GLN A 156 7.14 -1.82 -18.96
N LEU A 157 7.64 -1.43 -20.13
CA LEU A 157 7.93 -2.34 -21.25
C LEU A 157 9.40 -2.35 -21.67
N SER A 158 10.32 -1.80 -20.87
CA SER A 158 11.75 -1.92 -21.20
C SER A 158 12.19 -3.38 -21.31
N ASP A 159 13.18 -3.66 -22.16
CA ASP A 159 13.70 -5.01 -22.42
C ASP A 159 14.02 -5.77 -21.13
N THR A 160 14.71 -5.08 -20.21
CA THR A 160 15.10 -5.64 -18.92
C THR A 160 13.92 -5.96 -18.00
N THR A 161 12.79 -5.27 -18.19
CA THR A 161 11.54 -5.53 -17.45
C THR A 161 10.81 -6.71 -18.06
N VAL A 162 10.66 -6.73 -19.38
CA VAL A 162 9.98 -7.83 -20.11
C VAL A 162 10.73 -9.15 -19.90
N MET A 163 12.07 -9.14 -20.02
CA MET A 163 12.91 -10.32 -19.79
C MET A 163 12.69 -10.92 -18.40
N ARG A 164 12.81 -10.11 -17.33
CA ARG A 164 12.58 -10.57 -15.96
C ARG A 164 11.19 -11.15 -15.76
N ARG A 165 10.18 -10.52 -16.34
CA ARG A 165 8.79 -10.99 -16.23
C ARG A 165 8.57 -12.31 -16.94
N VAL A 166 9.25 -12.56 -18.06
CA VAL A 166 9.21 -13.85 -18.75
C VAL A 166 9.94 -14.93 -17.95
N GLU A 167 11.02 -14.60 -17.24
CA GLU A 167 11.70 -15.54 -16.33
C GLU A 167 10.81 -15.95 -15.12
N GLU A 168 9.85 -15.10 -14.75
CA GLU A 168 8.90 -15.35 -13.66
C GLU A 168 7.64 -16.13 -14.08
N ILE A 169 7.44 -16.37 -15.39
CA ILE A 169 6.31 -17.11 -15.99
C ILE A 169 6.64 -18.61 -16.09
#